data_AF-A0A4S5BWN1-F1
#
_entry.id   AF-A0A4S5BWN1-F1
#
_cell.length_a   1.000
_cell.length_b   1.000
_cell.length_c   1.000
_cell.angle_alpha   90.00
_cell.angle_beta   90.00
_cell.angle_gamma   90.00
#
_symmetry.space_group_name_H-M   'P 1'
#
loop_
_entity.id
_entity.type
_entity.pdbx_description
1 polymer ?
#
loop_
_entity_poly.entity_id
_entity_poly.type
_entity_poly.pdbx_seq_one_letter_code
_entity_poly.pdbx_strand_id
1 'polypeptide(L)'
;MRRWTFQPDEEQNLEVSAPSIDRNTEAAVLDFLESDVGPYPADIARYVRRWQKVRAGELNAALGNGTVQEIEGGRVLLESLYEQWESVYFTIAEFEELLADYAAFLDSRSRPGAEG
;
A
#
# COMPACT_ATOMS: atom_id res chain seq x y z
N MET A 1 -7.17 0.91 -15.29
CA MET A 1 -7.20 0.68 -13.84
C MET A 1 -6.61 -0.70 -13.61
N ARG A 2 -5.52 -0.77 -12.85
CA ARG A 2 -4.87 -2.04 -12.49
C ARG A 2 -5.54 -2.51 -11.21
N ARG A 3 -6.05 -3.74 -11.19
CA ARG A 3 -6.64 -4.31 -9.97
C ARG A 3 -5.56 -5.01 -9.18
N TRP A 4 -5.32 -4.54 -7.96
CA TRP A 4 -4.40 -5.19 -7.03
C TRP A 4 -5.11 -6.36 -6.36
N THR A 5 -4.38 -7.46 -6.20
CA THR A 5 -4.87 -8.66 -5.55
C THR A 5 -3.94 -9.00 -4.39
N PHE A 6 -4.57 -9.29 -3.25
CA PHE A 6 -3.92 -9.61 -1.99
C PHE A 6 -4.46 -10.94 -1.50
N GLN A 7 -3.58 -11.83 -1.10
CA GLN A 7 -3.96 -13.11 -0.52
C GLN A 7 -2.91 -13.57 0.48
N PRO A 8 -3.29 -14.33 1.52
CA PRO A 8 -2.31 -15.03 2.33
C PRO A 8 -1.69 -16.20 1.55
N ASP A 9 -0.39 -16.42 1.69
CA ASP A 9 0.26 -17.67 1.27
C ASP A 9 -0.04 -18.82 2.26
N GLU A 10 0.57 -19.99 2.02
CA GLU A 10 0.43 -21.18 2.89
C GLU A 10 0.92 -20.94 4.33
N GLU A 11 1.83 -19.98 4.53
CA GLU A 11 2.40 -19.59 5.82
C GLU A 11 1.66 -18.39 6.45
N GLN A 12 0.61 -17.89 5.79
CA GLN A 12 -0.14 -16.66 6.12
C GLN A 12 0.63 -15.34 5.93
N ASN A 13 1.73 -15.34 5.17
CA ASN A 13 2.38 -14.12 4.71
C ASN A 13 1.53 -13.44 3.62
N LEU A 14 1.69 -12.13 3.46
CA LEU A 14 0.99 -11.39 2.42
C LEU A 14 1.63 -11.65 1.06
N GLU A 15 0.83 -12.07 0.08
CA GLU A 15 1.20 -12.02 -1.33
C GLU A 15 0.52 -10.84 -2.01
N VAL A 16 1.27 -10.18 -2.90
CA VAL A 16 0.80 -9.04 -3.70
C VAL A 16 0.93 -9.38 -5.18
N SER A 17 -0.13 -9.16 -5.94
CA SER A 17 -0.06 -9.27 -7.40
C SER A 17 -0.92 -8.22 -8.10
N ALA A 18 -0.50 -7.81 -9.30
CA ALA A 18 -1.27 -6.95 -10.19
C ALA A 18 -0.81 -7.16 -11.65
N PRO A 19 -1.64 -6.81 -12.66
CA PRO A 19 -1.21 -6.88 -14.05
C PRO A 19 0.05 -6.03 -14.31
N SER A 20 1.09 -6.65 -14.83
CA SER A 20 2.31 -6.00 -15.32
C SER A 20 3.13 -5.24 -14.26
N ILE A 21 3.13 -5.70 -13.01
CA ILE A 21 4.12 -5.24 -12.01
C ILE A 21 5.40 -6.07 -12.13
N ASP A 22 6.55 -5.41 -11.98
CA ASP A 22 7.83 -6.10 -11.86
C ASP A 22 8.11 -6.48 -10.40
N ARG A 23 9.16 -7.29 -10.19
CA ARG A 23 9.56 -7.76 -8.86
C ARG A 23 9.95 -6.64 -7.91
N ASN A 24 10.48 -5.54 -8.43
CA ASN A 24 10.89 -4.41 -7.60
C ASN A 24 9.66 -3.68 -7.04
N THR A 25 8.66 -3.48 -7.89
CA THR A 25 7.36 -2.90 -7.51
C THR A 25 6.61 -3.80 -6.54
N GLU A 26 6.64 -5.12 -6.77
CA GLU A 26 6.07 -6.10 -5.84
C GLU A 26 6.73 -6.01 -4.45
N ALA A 27 8.07 -6.04 -4.39
CA ALA A 27 8.81 -5.91 -3.14
C ALA A 27 8.52 -4.58 -2.42
N ALA A 28 8.47 -3.48 -3.16
CA ALA A 28 8.17 -2.17 -2.59
C ALA A 28 6.77 -2.07 -2.00
N VAL A 29 5.78 -2.63 -2.68
CA VAL A 29 4.39 -2.64 -2.18
C VAL A 29 4.27 -3.57 -0.96
N LEU A 30 4.91 -4.73 -0.97
CA LEU A 30 4.93 -5.63 0.19
C LEU A 30 5.52 -4.94 1.42
N ASP A 31 6.74 -4.41 1.29
CA ASP A 31 7.43 -3.72 2.38
C ASP A 31 6.61 -2.53 2.90
N PHE A 32 6.07 -1.70 2.00
CA PHE A 32 5.17 -0.59 2.36
C PHE A 32 3.94 -1.05 3.14
N LEU A 33 3.22 -2.07 2.66
CA LEU A 33 1.99 -2.53 3.29
C LEU A 33 2.26 -3.17 4.65
N GLU A 34 3.36 -3.90 4.81
CA GLU A 34 3.70 -4.57 6.06
C GLU A 34 4.30 -3.62 7.11
N SER A 35 5.21 -2.74 6.70
CA SER A 35 5.96 -1.87 7.63
C SER A 35 5.22 -0.57 7.99
N ASP A 36 4.44 -0.02 7.05
CA ASP A 36 3.85 1.32 7.19
C ASP A 36 2.33 1.29 7.35
N VAL A 37 1.64 0.42 6.59
CA VAL A 37 0.18 0.36 6.61
C VAL A 37 -0.30 -0.59 7.69
N GLY A 38 0.22 -1.80 7.79
CA GLY A 38 -0.17 -2.82 8.75
C GLY A 38 -1.34 -3.71 8.29
N PRO A 39 -1.62 -4.81 9.04
CA PRO A 39 -2.50 -5.89 8.59
C PRO A 39 -3.95 -5.78 9.08
N TYR A 40 -4.34 -4.70 9.77
CA TYR A 40 -5.70 -4.56 10.32
C TYR A 40 -6.48 -3.39 9.68
N PRO A 41 -7.82 -3.48 9.57
CA PRO A 41 -8.64 -2.39 9.00
C PRO A 41 -8.44 -1.03 9.68
N ALA A 42 -8.18 -1.03 10.98
CA ALA A 42 -7.89 0.19 11.74
C ALA A 42 -6.60 0.87 11.29
N ASP A 43 -5.60 0.10 10.86
CA ASP A 43 -4.30 0.62 10.46
C ASP A 43 -4.37 1.25 9.08
N ILE A 44 -5.00 0.60 8.09
CA ILE A 44 -5.19 1.23 6.77
C ILE A 44 -6.07 2.47 6.87
N ALA A 45 -7.10 2.47 7.71
CA ALA A 45 -7.92 3.67 7.94
C ALA A 45 -7.08 4.82 8.55
N ARG A 46 -6.13 4.49 9.44
CA ARG A 46 -5.19 5.47 10.01
C ARG A 46 -4.24 5.98 8.93
N TYR A 47 -3.69 5.10 8.10
CA TYR A 47 -2.80 5.46 7.01
C TYR A 47 -3.48 6.36 5.98
N VAL A 48 -4.67 5.97 5.48
CA VAL A 48 -5.44 6.76 4.51
C VAL A 48 -5.73 8.17 5.02
N ARG A 49 -6.09 8.32 6.31
CA ARG A 49 -6.28 9.66 6.91
C ARG A 49 -4.99 10.51 6.88
N ARG A 50 -3.83 9.89 7.09
CA ARG A 50 -2.53 10.57 7.00
C ARG A 50 -2.20 10.92 5.55
N TRP A 51 -2.43 10.01 4.61
CA TRP A 51 -2.26 10.24 3.18
C TRP A 51 -3.10 11.43 2.67
N GLN A 52 -4.35 11.55 3.10
CA GLN A 52 -5.20 12.69 2.72
C GLN A 52 -4.62 14.05 3.15
N LYS A 53 -3.91 14.10 4.28
CA LYS A 53 -3.19 15.32 4.70
C LYS A 53 -2.00 15.65 3.78
N VAL A 54 -1.29 14.63 3.29
CA VAL A 54 -0.24 14.81 2.27
C VAL A 54 -0.85 15.32 0.97
N ARG A 55 -1.96 14.73 0.53
CA ARG A 55 -2.71 15.17 -0.67
C ARG A 55 -3.18 16.62 -0.58
N ALA A 56 -3.56 17.07 0.60
CA ALA A 56 -3.96 18.45 0.87
C ALA A 56 -2.78 19.43 1.02
N GLY A 57 -1.53 18.93 1.04
CA GLY A 57 -0.33 19.74 1.28
C GLY A 57 -0.16 20.15 2.76
N GLU A 58 -0.89 19.52 3.68
CA GLU A 58 -0.73 19.75 5.13
C GLU A 58 0.50 19.01 5.69
N LEU A 59 0.94 17.95 5.02
CA LEU A 59 2.14 17.19 5.34
C LEU A 59 2.98 17.02 4.07
N ASN A 60 4.30 17.04 4.22
CA ASN A 60 5.22 16.82 3.08
C ASN A 60 5.23 15.35 2.64
N ALA A 61 5.10 14.43 3.60
CA ALA A 61 5.23 12.99 3.39
C ALA A 61 4.34 12.20 4.36
N ALA A 62 3.93 11.01 3.96
CA ALA A 62 3.19 10.10 4.83
C ALA A 62 4.12 9.20 5.67
N LEU A 63 5.33 9.66 6.04
CA LEU A 63 6.38 8.87 6.70
C LEU A 63 5.87 7.71 7.58
N GLY A 64 6.28 6.50 7.20
CA GLY A 64 6.09 5.27 7.94
C GLY A 64 7.39 4.76 8.57
N ASN A 65 7.43 3.47 8.93
CA ASN A 65 8.59 2.82 9.55
C ASN A 65 9.59 2.26 8.53
N GLY A 66 9.14 1.83 7.35
CA GLY A 66 9.98 1.19 6.33
C GLY A 66 10.20 2.04 5.09
N THR A 67 9.23 2.89 4.74
CA THR A 67 9.28 3.62 3.47
C THR A 67 8.96 5.11 3.63
N VAL A 68 9.42 5.92 2.68
CA VAL A 68 9.03 7.33 2.47
C VAL A 68 7.95 7.36 1.40
N GLN A 69 6.87 8.11 1.63
CA GLN A 69 5.82 8.34 0.63
C GLN A 69 5.57 9.82 0.42
N GLU A 70 5.90 10.31 -0.77
CA GLU A 70 5.90 11.73 -1.12
C GLU A 70 5.22 11.99 -2.47
N ILE A 71 4.78 13.22 -2.69
CA ILE A 71 4.24 13.64 -3.98
C ILE A 71 5.34 14.41 -4.74
N GLU A 72 5.92 13.76 -5.75
CA GLU A 72 6.93 14.35 -6.62
C GLU A 72 6.41 14.47 -8.05
N GLY A 73 6.40 15.70 -8.59
CA GLY A 73 6.00 15.92 -9.99
C GLY A 73 4.59 15.41 -10.32
N GLY A 74 3.67 15.36 -9.35
CA GLY A 74 2.31 14.84 -9.51
C GLY A 74 2.20 13.30 -9.46
N ARG A 75 3.26 12.62 -9.03
CA ARG A 75 3.31 11.17 -8.79
C ARG A 75 3.58 10.89 -7.33
N VAL A 76 3.22 9.70 -6.88
CA VAL A 76 3.58 9.19 -5.56
C VAL A 76 4.91 8.46 -5.69
N LEU A 77 5.92 8.94 -4.99
CA LEU A 77 7.18 8.23 -4.78
C LEU A 77 6.99 7.30 -3.58
N LEU A 78 7.32 6.03 -3.74
CA LEU A 78 7.69 5.14 -2.63
C LEU A 78 9.20 4.95 -2.67
N GLU A 79 9.88 5.21 -1.56
CA GLU A 79 11.32 5.00 -1.40
C GLU A 79 11.61 4.18 -0.14
N SER A 80 12.47 3.17 -0.26
CA SER A 80 12.92 2.33 0.85
C SER A 80 13.86 3.09 1.77
N LEU A 81 13.55 3.18 3.06
CA LEU A 81 14.48 3.75 4.06
C LEU A 81 15.71 2.88 4.31
N TYR A 82 15.65 1.61 3.91
CA TYR A 82 16.70 0.61 4.13
C TYR A 82 17.35 0.11 2.82
N GLU A 83 17.16 0.83 1.71
CA GLU A 83 17.71 0.50 0.37
C GLU A 83 17.46 -0.97 -0.10
N GLN A 84 16.34 -1.59 0.30
CA GLN A 84 16.05 -2.99 -0.04
C GLN A 84 15.55 -3.19 -1.48
N TRP A 85 14.97 -2.14 -2.05
CA TRP A 85 14.38 -2.08 -3.39
C TRP A 85 14.54 -0.66 -3.96
N GLU A 86 14.48 -0.52 -5.29
CA GLU A 86 14.65 0.76 -5.99
C GLU A 86 13.38 1.61 -5.96
N SER A 87 13.52 2.94 -5.85
CA SER A 87 12.41 3.89 -5.84
C SER A 87 11.37 3.61 -6.93
N VAL A 88 10.11 3.52 -6.52
CA VAL A 88 8.97 3.25 -7.41
C VAL A 88 8.00 4.40 -7.41
N TYR A 89 7.43 4.66 -8.60
CA TYR A 89 6.54 5.79 -8.82
C TYR A 89 5.17 5.29 -9.27
N PHE A 90 4.15 5.81 -8.61
CA PHE A 90 2.75 5.59 -8.98
C PHE A 90 2.14 6.90 -9.45
N THR A 91 1.18 6.84 -10.37
CA THR A 91 0.22 7.95 -10.42
C THR A 91 -0.55 8.01 -9.10
N ILE A 92 -1.02 9.20 -8.73
CA ILE A 92 -1.88 9.35 -7.55
C ILE A 92 -3.08 8.41 -7.59
N ALA A 93 -3.69 8.24 -8.77
CA ALA A 93 -4.83 7.36 -8.96
C ALA A 93 -4.45 5.88 -8.72
N GLU A 94 -3.32 5.42 -9.25
CA GLU A 94 -2.85 4.04 -9.02
C GLU A 94 -2.53 3.77 -7.54
N PHE A 95 -1.97 4.77 -6.84
CA PHE A 95 -1.69 4.64 -5.42
C PHE A 95 -2.97 4.63 -4.57
N GLU A 96 -3.95 5.48 -4.91
CA GLU A 96 -5.26 5.46 -4.25
C GLU A 96 -6.05 4.17 -4.56
N GLU A 97 -5.92 3.61 -5.77
CA GLU A 97 -6.43 2.27 -6.14
C GLU A 97 -5.79 1.18 -5.28
N LEU A 98 -4.46 1.18 -5.11
CA LEU A 98 -3.74 0.24 -4.23
C LEU A 98 -4.29 0.26 -2.80
N LEU A 99 -4.45 1.46 -2.22
CA LEU A 99 -4.98 1.61 -0.85
C LEU A 99 -6.44 1.14 -0.73
N ALA A 100 -7.26 1.40 -1.75
CA ALA A 100 -8.66 0.99 -1.76
C ALA A 100 -8.80 -0.54 -1.88
N ASP A 101 -8.04 -1.17 -2.77
CA ASP A 101 -8.04 -2.63 -2.95
C ASP A 101 -7.52 -3.33 -1.68
N TYR A 102 -6.48 -2.80 -1.02
CA TYR A 102 -5.98 -3.35 0.23
C TYR A 102 -6.98 -3.18 1.38
N ALA A 103 -7.70 -2.05 1.47
CA ALA A 103 -8.77 -1.87 2.44
C ALA A 103 -9.88 -2.93 2.28
N ALA A 104 -10.27 -3.20 1.04
CA ALA A 104 -11.29 -4.20 0.72
C ALA A 104 -10.84 -5.61 1.12
N PHE A 105 -9.57 -5.94 0.86
CA PHE A 105 -8.97 -7.20 1.32
C PHE A 105 -9.04 -7.32 2.85
N LEU A 106 -8.60 -6.31 3.60
CA LEU A 106 -8.64 -6.36 5.07
C LEU A 106 -10.06 -6.44 5.65
N ASP A 107 -11.03 -5.77 5.04
CA ASP A 107 -12.44 -5.88 5.44
C ASP A 107 -12.99 -7.30 5.18
N SER A 108 -12.64 -7.91 4.04
CA SER A 108 -13.06 -9.30 3.75
C SER A 108 -12.51 -10.32 4.76
N ARG A 109 -11.28 -10.12 5.27
CA ARG A 109 -10.69 -10.96 6.33
C ARG A 109 -11.36 -10.79 7.68
N SER A 110 -11.90 -9.60 7.96
CA SER A 110 -12.52 -9.26 9.25
C SER A 110 -13.95 -9.78 9.38
N ARG A 111 -14.55 -10.27 8.28
CA ARG A 111 -15.87 -10.89 8.25
C ARG A 111 -15.73 -12.41 8.14
N PRO A 112 -15.66 -13.17 9.25
CA PRO A 112 -15.84 -14.61 9.17
C PRO A 112 -17.29 -14.90 8.74
N GLY A 113 -17.49 -15.40 7.51
CA GLY A 113 -18.78 -15.95 7.07
C GLY A 113 -19.64 -15.08 6.14
N ALA A 114 -19.13 -14.77 4.94
CA ALA A 114 -19.99 -14.49 3.78
C ALA A 114 -19.89 -15.60 2.72
N GLU A 115 -19.57 -16.82 3.15
CA GLU A 115 -19.90 -18.05 2.44
C GLU A 115 -20.97 -18.77 3.27
N GLY A 116 -22.15 -18.91 2.68
CA GLY A 116 -23.26 -19.67 3.24
C GLY A 116 -23.16 -21.16 2.95
#